data_AF-A0A3R8TZF8-F1
#
_entry.id   AF-A0A3R8TZF8-F1
#
_cell.length_a   1.000
_cell.length_b   1.000
_cell.length_c   1.000
_cell.angle_alpha   90.00
_cell.angle_beta   90.00
_cell.angle_gamma   90.00
#
_symmetry.space_group_name_H-M   'P 1'
#
loop_
_entity.id
_entity.type
_entity.pdbx_description
1 polymer ?
#
loop_
_entity_poly.entity_id
_entity_poly.type
_entity_poly.pdbx_seq_one_letter_code
_entity_poly.pdbx_strand_id
1 'polypeptide(L)'
;MKSVIAKLSLLFVSTGTFATEYSIFPDWLVKDECTLTEPFPFPNDLTQLKPYPLDAYNKLVKSCEELKPVKPDESQKLDYLDHRYALFSWLSFTALNRQLDENYKLTQNNLKVCEADSGANCPLPLWINWRETETIFTADAAPPKNWEISKNFAMMQPLSAVEQVAPKNTPKKQAILTDQKNNPVYYQKFVSPYIFNFITKNKLYSIYGQIEFANNPTYSWACKSQSASSMCINMNTIGFLACSSGSSLPTCNLPQDLTNFDPKPPGLAIEIKVAWKILNESDDPSKYIRATLPVKRYHQIQSGETGSFKVEEQEVGVVGFHIMQKTGTSSNWIYATFSHQDNVWGNSPTFFDKQCPTCAINHPVGGTKPTQVVRLEQISPVVEKVNRHISKLFKQENAVLQYYKLIGTQYSTNNSSKPMTDINGQPSDTIETKLTNYSGGLPHPVYLTNEVIETFLQLGNQPLGKQEALYYKSSSCMNCHAAGGIATDCDKSTGKPIFTPRTADFSFIYHDAKAQFKEQNCIKEEP
;
A
#
# COMPACT_ATOMS: atom_id res chain seq x y z
N MET A 1 -53.28 64.63 -1.27
CA MET A 1 -52.87 63.24 -1.58
C MET A 1 -51.38 63.13 -1.32
N LYS A 2 -50.95 62.00 -0.75
CA LYS A 2 -49.72 61.83 0.02
C LYS A 2 -48.46 61.79 -0.87
N SER A 3 -47.43 62.51 -0.43
CA SER A 3 -46.04 62.38 -0.82
C SER A 3 -45.49 61.03 -0.37
N VAL A 4 -44.74 60.34 -1.25
CA VAL A 4 -43.97 59.13 -0.88
C VAL A 4 -42.51 59.38 -1.18
N ILE A 5 -41.75 59.49 -0.09
CA ILE A 5 -40.29 59.54 -0.02
C ILE A 5 -39.76 58.13 -0.32
N ALA A 6 -38.97 57.97 -1.38
CA ALA A 6 -38.19 56.76 -1.59
C ALA A 6 -36.89 56.85 -0.77
N LYS A 7 -36.77 56.04 0.28
CA LYS A 7 -35.52 55.86 1.03
C LYS A 7 -34.57 54.98 0.22
N LEU A 8 -33.42 55.54 -0.13
CA LEU A 8 -32.26 54.81 -0.65
C LEU A 8 -31.57 54.12 0.53
N SER A 9 -31.65 52.80 0.61
CA SER A 9 -30.87 51.99 1.56
C SER A 9 -29.73 51.32 0.81
N LEU A 10 -28.50 51.81 1.02
CA LEU A 10 -27.29 51.08 0.67
C LEU A 10 -27.23 49.80 1.51
N LEU A 11 -27.37 48.64 0.87
CA LEU A 11 -26.95 47.36 1.42
C LEU A 11 -25.58 47.03 0.82
N PHE A 12 -24.54 47.17 1.64
CA PHE A 12 -23.27 46.49 1.41
C PHE A 12 -23.55 44.97 1.46
N VAL A 13 -23.62 44.33 0.30
CA VAL A 13 -23.52 42.87 0.22
C VAL A 13 -22.03 42.55 0.20
N SER A 14 -21.48 42.12 1.33
CA SER A 14 -20.16 41.50 1.37
C SER A 14 -20.23 40.22 0.54
N THR A 15 -19.61 40.20 -0.63
CA THR A 15 -19.39 38.99 -1.42
C THR A 15 -18.31 38.15 -0.73
N GLY A 16 -18.75 37.28 0.17
CA GLY A 16 -17.94 36.27 0.83
C GLY A 16 -18.49 34.87 0.59
N THR A 17 -18.75 34.49 -0.67
CA THR A 17 -19.04 33.09 -1.01
C THR A 17 -17.72 32.37 -1.26
N PHE A 18 -17.09 31.87 -0.20
CA PHE A 18 -16.22 30.71 -0.33
C PHE A 18 -17.11 29.54 -0.75
N ALA A 19 -17.13 29.23 -2.05
CA ALA A 19 -17.72 27.99 -2.52
C ALA A 19 -16.89 26.84 -1.97
N THR A 20 -17.36 26.20 -0.91
CA THR A 20 -16.79 24.94 -0.40
C THR A 20 -17.07 23.87 -1.45
N GLU A 21 -16.07 23.56 -2.28
CA GLU A 21 -16.14 22.46 -3.22
C GLU A 21 -16.20 21.13 -2.45
N TYR A 22 -17.39 20.57 -2.35
CA TYR A 22 -17.62 19.28 -1.70
C TYR A 22 -17.04 18.12 -2.52
N SER A 23 -16.46 17.14 -1.84
CA SER A 23 -16.03 15.87 -2.45
C SER A 23 -17.21 14.89 -2.44
N ILE A 24 -18.01 14.90 -3.49
CA ILE A 24 -19.09 13.93 -3.69
C ILE A 24 -18.48 12.72 -4.39
N PHE A 25 -18.68 11.52 -3.85
CA PHE A 25 -18.30 10.29 -4.57
C PHE A 25 -18.98 10.28 -5.94
N PRO A 26 -18.30 9.86 -7.01
CA PRO A 26 -18.94 9.73 -8.31
C PRO A 26 -20.14 8.79 -8.22
N ASP A 27 -21.19 9.09 -8.97
CA ASP A 27 -22.40 8.28 -8.98
C ASP A 27 -22.09 6.82 -9.29
N TRP A 28 -21.17 6.53 -10.22
CA TRP A 28 -20.75 5.16 -10.56
C TRP A 28 -20.01 4.44 -9.41
N LEU A 29 -19.47 5.16 -8.43
CA LEU A 29 -18.83 4.60 -7.24
C LEU A 29 -19.84 4.25 -6.13
N VAL A 30 -21.03 4.86 -6.17
CA VAL A 30 -22.06 4.76 -5.12
C VAL A 30 -23.36 4.11 -5.59
N LYS A 31 -23.63 4.09 -6.90
CA LYS A 31 -24.83 3.54 -7.52
C LYS A 31 -24.41 2.41 -8.45
N ASP A 32 -24.45 1.17 -7.95
CA ASP A 32 -24.47 -0.05 -8.74
C ASP A 32 -24.89 -1.20 -7.81
N GLU A 33 -26.13 -1.67 -7.94
CA GLU A 33 -26.49 -3.03 -7.51
C GLU A 33 -25.62 -4.01 -8.32
N CYS A 34 -25.22 -5.18 -7.78
CA CYS A 34 -24.29 -6.14 -8.41
C CYS A 34 -24.58 -6.41 -9.89
N THR A 35 -24.08 -5.56 -10.79
CA THR A 35 -24.45 -5.59 -12.19
C THR A 35 -23.44 -6.47 -12.91
N LEU A 36 -23.80 -7.74 -13.04
CA LEU A 36 -22.91 -8.79 -13.55
C LEU A 36 -22.82 -8.82 -15.09
N THR A 37 -23.58 -7.96 -15.78
CA THR A 37 -23.63 -7.92 -17.24
C THR A 37 -22.54 -7.01 -17.82
N GLU A 38 -21.66 -7.56 -18.67
CA GLU A 38 -20.73 -6.76 -19.47
C GLU A 38 -21.47 -5.91 -20.53
N PRO A 39 -20.90 -4.76 -20.97
CA PRO A 39 -19.60 -4.21 -20.55
C PRO A 39 -19.67 -3.50 -19.19
N PHE A 40 -18.66 -3.73 -18.34
CA PHE A 40 -18.53 -2.98 -17.09
C PHE A 40 -18.23 -1.49 -17.36
N PRO A 41 -18.69 -0.57 -16.48
CA PRO A 41 -18.57 0.86 -16.72
C PRO A 41 -17.13 1.36 -16.56
N PHE A 42 -16.64 2.11 -17.56
CA PHE A 42 -15.34 2.77 -17.54
C PHE A 42 -15.50 4.28 -17.34
N PRO A 43 -15.35 4.78 -16.10
CA PRO A 43 -15.55 6.20 -15.81
C PRO A 43 -14.44 7.07 -16.42
N ASN A 44 -14.81 8.18 -17.07
CA ASN A 44 -13.87 9.12 -17.68
C ASN A 44 -13.28 10.12 -16.70
N ASP A 45 -13.89 10.28 -15.52
CA ASP A 45 -13.51 11.23 -14.50
C ASP A 45 -12.53 10.65 -13.46
N LEU A 46 -12.12 9.39 -13.59
CA LEU A 46 -11.29 8.67 -12.61
C LEU A 46 -9.99 9.42 -12.26
N THR A 47 -9.37 10.06 -13.24
CA THR A 47 -8.12 10.84 -13.09
C THR A 47 -8.36 12.25 -12.56
N GLN A 48 -9.60 12.73 -12.56
CA GLN A 48 -10.00 14.11 -12.28
C GLN A 48 -10.85 14.25 -11.02
N LEU A 49 -11.05 13.15 -10.28
CA LEU A 49 -11.88 13.20 -9.07
C LEU A 49 -11.33 14.22 -8.05
N LYS A 50 -12.24 15.11 -7.62
CA LYS A 50 -12.13 16.03 -6.48
C LYS A 50 -11.68 15.28 -5.23
N PRO A 51 -11.00 15.93 -4.24
CA PRO A 51 -10.14 15.27 -3.27
C PRO A 51 -10.75 13.96 -2.80
N TYR A 52 -10.26 12.90 -3.42
CA TYR A 52 -10.84 11.57 -3.28
C TYR A 52 -10.74 11.25 -1.80
N PRO A 53 -11.86 11.01 -1.12
CA PRO A 53 -11.77 10.40 0.17
C PRO A 53 -11.11 9.07 -0.07
N LEU A 54 -9.89 8.88 0.41
CA LEU A 54 -9.25 7.56 0.40
C LEU A 54 -10.06 6.55 1.27
N ASP A 55 -11.27 6.89 1.71
CA ASP A 55 -12.25 6.03 2.37
C ASP A 55 -13.29 5.47 1.41
N ALA A 56 -13.32 5.94 0.14
CA ALA A 56 -14.34 5.64 -0.87
C ALA A 56 -14.28 4.20 -1.39
N TYR A 57 -14.32 3.25 -0.48
CA TYR A 57 -14.77 1.94 -0.83
C TYR A 57 -16.29 2.00 -1.04
N ASN A 58 -16.70 1.43 -2.16
CA ASN A 58 -18.07 1.33 -2.62
C ASN A 58 -18.93 0.64 -1.54
N LYS A 59 -19.79 1.41 -0.85
CA LYS A 59 -20.75 0.89 0.14
C LYS A 59 -21.59 -0.29 -0.39
N LEU A 60 -21.69 -0.46 -1.72
CA LEU A 60 -22.46 -1.51 -2.39
C LEU A 60 -21.65 -2.75 -2.77
N VAL A 61 -20.31 -2.74 -2.73
CA VAL A 61 -19.52 -3.96 -2.98
C VAL A 61 -19.80 -5.03 -1.91
N LYS A 62 -20.20 -4.61 -0.70
CA LYS A 62 -20.59 -5.50 0.40
C LYS A 62 -21.73 -6.47 0.03
N SER A 63 -22.67 -6.12 -0.86
CA SER A 63 -23.72 -7.04 -1.31
C SER A 63 -23.21 -8.05 -2.35
N CYS A 64 -22.10 -7.76 -3.02
CA CYS A 64 -21.48 -8.62 -4.03
C CYS A 64 -20.25 -9.39 -3.52
N GLU A 65 -19.72 -9.03 -2.35
CA GLU A 65 -18.50 -9.62 -1.81
C GLU A 65 -18.67 -11.00 -1.18
N GLU A 66 -19.87 -11.33 -0.73
CA GLU A 66 -20.13 -12.66 -0.18
C GLU A 66 -20.27 -13.66 -1.33
N LEU A 67 -19.13 -14.23 -1.72
CA LEU A 67 -18.96 -15.21 -2.79
C LEU A 67 -18.63 -16.61 -2.25
N LYS A 68 -18.96 -16.88 -0.99
CA LYS A 68 -18.29 -17.93 -0.21
C LYS A 68 -18.84 -19.32 -0.52
N PRO A 69 -18.03 -20.32 -0.93
CA PRO A 69 -16.73 -20.26 -1.62
C PRO A 69 -16.90 -19.95 -3.12
N VAL A 70 -15.90 -19.30 -3.74
CA VAL A 70 -15.96 -18.95 -5.17
C VAL A 70 -16.10 -20.23 -5.99
N LYS A 71 -17.21 -20.37 -6.68
CA LYS A 71 -17.44 -21.49 -7.60
C LYS A 71 -17.19 -21.07 -9.06
N PRO A 72 -16.89 -22.02 -9.97
CA PRO A 72 -16.67 -21.70 -11.38
C PRO A 72 -17.83 -20.97 -12.07
N ASP A 73 -19.08 -21.17 -11.61
CA ASP A 73 -20.29 -20.50 -12.10
C ASP A 73 -20.45 -19.06 -11.58
N GLU A 74 -19.61 -18.62 -10.65
CA GLU A 74 -19.58 -17.24 -10.13
C GLU A 74 -18.55 -16.36 -10.86
N SER A 75 -18.01 -16.79 -12.01
CA SER A 75 -16.97 -16.07 -12.75
C SER A 75 -17.35 -14.63 -13.09
N GLN A 76 -18.61 -14.37 -13.47
CA GLN A 76 -19.10 -13.02 -13.77
C GLN A 76 -19.08 -12.09 -12.55
N LYS A 77 -19.33 -12.66 -11.36
CA LYS A 77 -19.31 -11.92 -10.10
C LYS A 77 -17.89 -11.63 -9.64
N LEU A 78 -16.96 -12.57 -9.86
CA LEU A 78 -15.53 -12.30 -9.70
C LEU A 78 -15.03 -11.23 -10.68
N ASP A 79 -15.35 -11.34 -11.96
CA ASP A 79 -14.94 -10.37 -12.98
C ASP A 79 -15.44 -8.96 -12.63
N TYR A 80 -16.69 -8.86 -12.12
CA TYR A 80 -17.21 -7.61 -11.59
C TYR A 80 -16.39 -7.09 -10.40
N LEU A 81 -16.07 -7.93 -9.42
CA LEU A 81 -15.28 -7.52 -8.26
C LEU A 81 -13.87 -7.09 -8.66
N ASP A 82 -13.17 -7.86 -9.50
CA ASP A 82 -11.86 -7.53 -10.08
C ASP A 82 -11.90 -6.14 -10.73
N HIS A 83 -12.93 -5.87 -11.53
CA HIS A 83 -13.13 -4.56 -12.15
C HIS A 83 -13.29 -3.45 -11.11
N ARG A 84 -14.14 -3.63 -10.09
CA ARG A 84 -14.37 -2.62 -9.04
C ARG A 84 -13.13 -2.36 -8.20
N TYR A 85 -12.42 -3.42 -7.81
CA TYR A 85 -11.19 -3.32 -7.03
C TYR A 85 -10.04 -2.71 -7.83
N ALA A 86 -10.00 -2.94 -9.15
CA ALA A 86 -9.04 -2.28 -10.03
C ALA A 86 -9.29 -0.77 -10.12
N LEU A 87 -10.55 -0.33 -10.30
CA LEU A 87 -10.89 1.10 -10.29
C LEU A 87 -10.56 1.74 -8.94
N PHE A 88 -10.91 1.08 -7.82
CA PHE A 88 -10.57 1.54 -6.48
C PHE A 88 -9.05 1.71 -6.29
N SER A 89 -8.28 0.71 -6.72
CA SER A 89 -6.82 0.73 -6.56
C SER A 89 -6.17 1.86 -7.36
N TRP A 90 -6.65 2.07 -8.59
CA TRP A 90 -6.21 3.20 -9.42
C TRP A 90 -6.56 4.55 -8.80
N LEU A 91 -7.74 4.68 -8.18
CA LEU A 91 -8.10 5.89 -7.46
C LEU A 91 -7.15 6.16 -6.29
N SER A 92 -6.85 5.14 -5.49
CA SER A 92 -5.87 5.26 -4.40
C SER A 92 -4.49 5.66 -4.94
N PHE A 93 -4.00 4.99 -5.99
CA PHE A 93 -2.70 5.32 -6.59
C PHE A 93 -2.68 6.74 -7.17
N THR A 94 -3.77 7.19 -7.80
CA THR A 94 -3.90 8.56 -8.32
C THR A 94 -3.84 9.58 -7.18
N ALA A 95 -4.65 9.37 -6.13
CA ALA A 95 -4.73 10.29 -4.99
C ALA A 95 -3.41 10.40 -4.22
N LEU A 96 -2.69 9.29 -4.04
CA LEU A 96 -1.37 9.28 -3.42
C LEU A 96 -0.31 10.04 -4.25
N ASN A 97 -0.49 10.10 -5.58
CA ASN A 97 0.40 10.77 -6.51
C ASN A 97 -0.18 12.09 -7.03
N ARG A 98 -0.95 12.81 -6.21
CA ARG A 98 -1.32 14.21 -6.46
C ARG A 98 -0.23 15.15 -6.00
N GLN A 99 -0.15 16.30 -6.65
CA GLN A 99 0.76 17.38 -6.27
C GLN A 99 0.27 18.09 -5.01
N LEU A 100 1.21 18.47 -4.14
CA LEU A 100 0.99 19.44 -3.06
C LEU A 100 1.32 20.86 -3.53
N ASP A 101 0.58 21.85 -3.04
CA ASP A 101 0.97 23.25 -3.19
C ASP A 101 2.09 23.64 -2.20
N GLU A 102 2.56 24.89 -2.29
CA GLU A 102 3.61 25.44 -1.41
C GLU A 102 3.26 25.40 0.09
N ASN A 103 1.97 25.28 0.42
CA ASN A 103 1.45 25.19 1.78
C ASN A 103 1.13 23.75 2.18
N TYR A 104 1.62 22.75 1.43
CA TYR A 104 1.36 21.32 1.66
C TYR A 104 -0.13 20.94 1.61
N LYS A 105 -0.95 21.70 0.87
CA LYS A 105 -2.35 21.34 0.59
C LYS A 105 -2.43 20.51 -0.67
N LEU A 106 -3.32 19.51 -0.64
CA LEU A 106 -3.56 18.63 -1.77
C LEU A 106 -4.21 19.41 -2.93
N THR A 107 -3.57 19.40 -4.09
CA THR A 107 -4.14 19.99 -5.31
C THR A 107 -4.97 18.96 -6.09
N GLN A 108 -5.77 19.43 -7.04
CA GLN A 108 -6.46 18.59 -8.02
C GLN A 108 -5.58 18.22 -9.21
N ASN A 109 -4.28 18.52 -9.18
CA ASN A 109 -3.37 18.25 -10.28
C ASN A 109 -2.71 16.88 -10.09
N ASN A 110 -2.79 16.04 -11.12
CA ASN A 110 -1.93 14.87 -11.24
C ASN A 110 -0.49 15.33 -11.47
N LEU A 111 0.48 14.55 -10.95
CA LEU A 111 1.87 14.75 -11.30
C LEU A 111 2.05 14.70 -12.81
N LYS A 112 2.46 15.82 -13.40
CA LYS A 112 2.77 15.92 -14.81
C LYS A 112 4.08 15.19 -15.10
N VAL A 113 4.26 14.81 -16.36
CA VAL A 113 5.58 14.44 -16.88
C VAL A 113 6.52 15.63 -16.63
N CYS A 114 7.61 15.38 -15.94
CA CYS A 114 8.65 16.38 -15.69
C CYS A 114 9.71 16.29 -16.80
N GLU A 115 10.12 17.45 -17.32
CA GLU A 115 11.23 17.49 -18.30
C GLU A 115 12.51 16.91 -17.69
N ALA A 116 13.32 16.24 -18.51
CA ALA A 116 14.46 15.45 -18.02
C ALA A 116 15.46 16.28 -17.19
N ASP A 117 15.67 17.53 -17.58
CA ASP A 117 16.57 18.52 -16.95
C ASP A 117 15.99 19.19 -15.69
N SER A 118 14.73 18.91 -15.35
CA SER A 118 14.06 19.57 -14.23
C SER A 118 14.61 19.16 -12.86
N GLY A 119 15.33 18.03 -12.75
CA GLY A 119 15.98 17.55 -11.52
C GLY A 119 15.16 17.79 -10.24
N ALA A 120 15.62 18.70 -9.40
CA ALA A 120 15.02 19.09 -8.12
C ALA A 120 13.67 19.86 -8.21
N ASN A 121 13.26 20.29 -9.40
CA ASN A 121 12.02 21.05 -9.64
C ASN A 121 10.84 20.15 -10.05
N CYS A 122 11.04 18.83 -10.17
CA CYS A 122 9.95 17.92 -10.45
C CYS A 122 9.01 17.82 -9.23
N PRO A 123 7.68 18.00 -9.39
CA PRO A 123 6.76 17.92 -8.27
C PRO A 123 6.80 16.55 -7.59
N LEU A 124 6.83 16.57 -6.26
CA LEU A 124 6.86 15.36 -5.43
C LEU A 124 5.44 14.83 -5.19
N PRO A 125 5.25 13.50 -5.14
CA PRO A 125 3.95 12.91 -4.78
C PRO A 125 3.60 13.16 -3.32
N LEU A 126 2.31 13.25 -2.99
CA LEU A 126 1.82 13.40 -1.61
C LEU A 126 2.47 12.41 -0.64
N TRP A 127 2.52 11.12 -1.00
CA TRP A 127 2.95 10.05 -0.08
C TRP A 127 4.42 10.17 0.36
N ILE A 128 5.29 10.88 -0.37
CA ILE A 128 6.70 11.01 0.03
C ILE A 128 6.87 11.94 1.24
N ASN A 129 5.84 12.74 1.53
CA ASN A 129 5.75 13.55 2.75
C ASN A 129 5.06 12.79 3.90
N TRP A 130 4.76 11.51 3.74
CA TRP A 130 4.27 10.67 4.83
C TRP A 130 5.42 10.15 5.69
N ARG A 131 5.10 9.48 6.80
CA ARG A 131 6.13 9.02 7.74
C ARG A 131 6.76 7.73 7.25
N GLU A 132 8.07 7.76 7.02
CA GLU A 132 8.89 6.58 6.77
C GLU A 132 8.98 5.69 8.02
N THR A 133 8.77 4.38 7.86
CA THR A 133 8.75 3.42 8.98
C THR A 133 10.06 3.34 9.77
N GLU A 134 11.22 3.54 9.13
CA GLU A 134 12.52 3.52 9.82
C GLU A 134 12.68 4.67 10.82
N THR A 135 11.93 5.76 10.66
CA THR A 135 11.91 6.89 11.59
C THR A 135 10.91 6.72 12.74
N ILE A 136 10.10 5.65 12.70
CA ILE A 136 9.15 5.27 13.76
C ILE A 136 9.76 4.21 14.67
N PHE A 137 10.38 3.20 14.08
CA PHE A 137 10.91 2.05 14.80
C PHE A 137 12.42 2.22 14.98
N THR A 138 12.82 2.90 16.05
CA THR A 138 14.23 3.13 16.38
C THR A 138 14.77 2.04 17.31
N ALA A 139 16.09 1.82 17.28
CA ALA A 139 16.75 0.81 18.11
C ALA A 139 16.53 1.03 19.62
N ASP A 140 16.45 2.29 20.05
CA ASP A 140 16.21 2.70 21.44
C ASP A 140 14.73 2.75 21.84
N ALA A 141 13.79 2.48 20.90
CA ALA A 141 12.35 2.65 21.10
C ALA A 141 11.95 4.04 21.62
N ALA A 142 12.75 5.08 21.31
CA ALA A 142 12.37 6.44 21.62
C ALA A 142 11.03 6.80 20.95
N PRO A 143 10.16 7.58 21.62
CA PRO A 143 8.97 8.10 20.99
C PRO A 143 9.31 8.80 19.66
N PRO A 144 8.64 8.43 18.55
CA PRO A 144 8.87 9.07 17.26
C PRO A 144 8.59 10.57 17.32
N LYS A 145 9.37 11.35 16.58
CA LYS A 145 9.09 12.78 16.39
C LYS A 145 7.68 12.97 15.81
N ASN A 146 6.99 14.01 16.30
CA ASN A 146 5.61 14.32 15.93
C ASN A 146 5.39 14.39 14.41
N TRP A 147 4.16 14.15 13.99
CA TRP A 147 3.77 14.29 12.59
C TRP A 147 3.78 15.76 12.17
N GLU A 148 4.58 16.10 11.17
CA GLU A 148 4.60 17.42 10.55
C GLU A 148 4.87 17.22 9.05
N ILE A 149 3.81 17.26 8.22
CA ILE A 149 3.91 16.90 6.79
C ILE A 149 5.03 17.66 6.06
N SER A 150 5.25 18.93 6.42
CA SER A 150 6.28 19.80 5.85
C SER A 150 7.71 19.46 6.26
N LYS A 151 7.90 18.67 7.32
CA LYS A 151 9.22 18.24 7.81
C LYS A 151 9.51 16.77 7.54
N ASN A 152 8.48 15.97 7.25
CA ASN A 152 8.62 14.53 7.10
C ASN A 152 9.61 14.12 6.01
N PHE A 153 9.58 14.79 4.85
CA PHE A 153 10.52 14.51 3.75
C PHE A 153 11.98 14.70 4.18
N ALA A 154 12.29 15.80 4.86
CA ALA A 154 13.64 16.09 5.35
C ALA A 154 14.12 15.17 6.49
N MET A 155 13.22 14.38 7.09
CA MET A 155 13.55 13.44 8.16
C MET A 155 13.88 12.03 7.66
N MET A 156 13.66 11.76 6.37
CA MET A 156 13.90 10.42 5.80
C MET A 156 15.34 9.99 5.99
N GLN A 157 15.51 8.69 6.25
CA GLN A 157 16.83 8.08 6.31
C GLN A 157 17.36 7.84 4.89
N PRO A 158 18.70 7.80 4.70
CA PRO A 158 19.27 7.40 3.42
C PRO A 158 18.75 6.02 2.99
N LEU A 159 18.27 5.91 1.74
CA LEU A 159 17.77 4.65 1.19
C LEU A 159 18.82 3.56 1.35
N SER A 160 18.43 2.46 1.99
CA SER A 160 19.40 1.43 2.40
C SER A 160 18.90 0.00 2.23
N ALA A 161 17.60 -0.27 2.38
CA ALA A 161 17.09 -1.63 2.24
C ALA A 161 17.14 -2.10 0.77
N VAL A 162 18.00 -3.07 0.45
CA VAL A 162 18.17 -3.66 -0.89
C VAL A 162 17.73 -5.13 -0.98
N GLU A 163 17.44 -5.73 0.18
CA GLU A 163 17.08 -7.14 0.29
C GLU A 163 15.54 -7.31 0.27
N GLN A 164 15.05 -8.19 -0.58
CA GLN A 164 13.66 -8.65 -0.57
C GLN A 164 13.43 -9.74 0.49
N VAL A 165 12.16 -10.10 0.69
CA VAL A 165 11.81 -11.34 1.39
C VAL A 165 12.34 -12.51 0.57
N ALA A 166 13.14 -13.36 1.20
CA ALA A 166 13.77 -14.50 0.54
C ALA A 166 12.91 -15.78 0.69
N PRO A 167 12.97 -16.70 -0.28
CA PRO A 167 12.41 -18.04 -0.13
C PRO A 167 12.95 -18.78 1.10
N LYS A 168 12.22 -19.79 1.53
CA LYS A 168 12.67 -20.68 2.61
C LYS A 168 14.04 -21.28 2.24
N ASN A 169 14.98 -21.22 3.18
CA ASN A 169 16.38 -21.67 3.05
C ASN A 169 17.27 -20.82 2.14
N THR A 170 16.78 -19.70 1.59
CA THR A 170 17.62 -18.72 0.89
C THR A 170 18.09 -17.64 1.88
N PRO A 171 19.40 -17.44 2.08
CA PRO A 171 19.89 -16.34 2.91
C PRO A 171 19.38 -14.99 2.39
N LYS A 172 18.96 -14.10 3.29
CA LYS A 172 18.40 -12.78 2.94
C LYS A 172 19.35 -11.95 2.05
N LYS A 173 20.66 -12.02 2.32
CA LYS A 173 21.72 -11.39 1.50
C LYS A 173 21.78 -11.86 0.04
N GLN A 174 21.16 -12.99 -0.30
CA GLN A 174 21.06 -13.46 -1.69
C GLN A 174 19.85 -12.86 -2.43
N ALA A 175 18.84 -12.37 -1.70
CA ALA A 175 17.61 -11.82 -2.25
C ALA A 175 17.76 -10.33 -2.63
N ILE A 176 18.82 -9.99 -3.37
CA ILE A 176 19.08 -8.64 -3.86
C ILE A 176 18.74 -8.59 -5.34
N LEU A 177 17.73 -7.78 -5.68
CA LEU A 177 17.33 -7.49 -7.05
C LEU A 177 18.22 -6.40 -7.65
N THR A 178 18.71 -6.65 -8.86
CA THR A 178 19.54 -5.72 -9.64
C THR A 178 18.96 -5.51 -11.02
N ASP A 179 19.04 -4.27 -11.52
CA ASP A 179 18.65 -3.93 -12.89
C ASP A 179 19.67 -4.43 -13.93
N GLN A 180 19.35 -4.29 -15.23
CA GLN A 180 20.25 -4.64 -16.33
C GLN A 180 21.52 -3.78 -16.43
N LYS A 181 21.72 -2.82 -15.51
CA LYS A 181 22.91 -1.98 -15.36
C LYS A 181 23.68 -2.26 -14.06
N ASN A 182 23.34 -3.34 -13.35
CA ASN A 182 23.95 -3.75 -12.08
C ASN A 182 23.69 -2.81 -10.88
N ASN A 183 22.65 -1.97 -10.95
CA ASN A 183 22.23 -1.18 -9.79
C ASN A 183 21.22 -1.97 -8.96
N PRO A 184 21.36 -2.02 -7.62
CA PRO A 184 20.35 -2.64 -6.77
C PRO A 184 19.07 -1.80 -6.74
N VAL A 185 17.95 -2.48 -6.52
CA VAL A 185 16.67 -1.84 -6.19
C VAL A 185 16.58 -1.58 -4.70
N TYR A 186 16.16 -0.38 -4.32
CA TYR A 186 15.99 0.03 -2.93
C TYR A 186 14.51 0.00 -2.55
N TYR A 187 14.20 -0.47 -1.33
CA TYR A 187 12.84 -0.58 -0.81
C TYR A 187 12.62 0.39 0.33
N GLN A 188 11.49 1.07 0.30
CA GLN A 188 11.11 2.03 1.33
C GLN A 188 9.65 1.82 1.73
N LYS A 189 9.29 2.13 2.97
CA LYS A 189 7.93 1.95 3.47
C LYS A 189 7.45 3.19 4.19
N PHE A 190 6.22 3.60 3.90
CA PHE A 190 5.56 4.77 4.47
C PHE A 190 4.23 4.38 5.09
N VAL A 191 3.84 5.12 6.12
CA VAL A 191 2.52 4.99 6.75
C VAL A 191 1.80 6.33 6.74
N SER A 192 0.48 6.26 6.55
CA SER A 192 -0.40 7.42 6.61
C SER A 192 -0.38 8.10 7.99
N PRO A 193 -0.81 9.37 8.09
CA PRO A 193 -0.87 10.06 9.38
C PRO A 193 -1.73 9.33 10.42
N TYR A 194 -2.78 8.64 9.98
CA TYR A 194 -3.64 7.85 10.88
C TYR A 194 -2.92 6.63 11.45
N ILE A 195 -2.21 5.86 10.62
CA ILE A 195 -1.42 4.71 11.11
C ILE A 195 -0.30 5.21 12.02
N PHE A 196 0.38 6.29 11.65
CA PHE A 196 1.39 6.90 12.51
C PHE A 196 0.83 7.25 13.89
N ASN A 197 -0.30 7.97 13.93
CA ASN A 197 -0.96 8.32 15.20
C ASN A 197 -1.43 7.08 15.98
N PHE A 198 -1.90 6.04 15.29
CA PHE A 198 -2.27 4.78 15.94
C PHE A 198 -1.06 4.10 16.60
N ILE A 199 0.08 4.06 15.90
CA ILE A 199 1.34 3.51 16.43
C ILE A 199 1.81 4.30 17.64
N THR A 200 1.84 5.63 17.54
CA THR A 200 2.38 6.49 18.62
C THR A 200 1.48 6.51 19.85
N LYS A 201 0.16 6.65 19.66
CA LYS A 201 -0.82 6.65 20.75
C LYS A 201 -0.80 5.35 21.55
N ASN A 202 -0.66 4.21 20.88
CA ASN A 202 -0.64 2.88 21.50
C ASN A 202 0.78 2.39 21.82
N LYS A 203 1.81 3.24 21.66
CA LYS A 203 3.22 2.92 21.90
C LYS A 203 3.74 1.67 21.16
N LEU A 204 3.14 1.34 20.01
CA LEU A 204 3.49 0.14 19.23
C LEU A 204 4.89 0.24 18.58
N TYR A 205 5.55 1.39 18.69
CA TYR A 205 6.95 1.59 18.32
C TYR A 205 7.95 0.95 19.31
N SER A 206 7.48 0.37 20.42
CA SER A 206 8.32 -0.28 21.45
C SER A 206 7.83 -1.69 21.75
N ILE A 207 8.74 -2.59 22.18
CA ILE A 207 8.39 -3.95 22.62
C ILE A 207 7.40 -3.92 23.79
N TYR A 208 7.66 -3.11 24.81
CA TYR A 208 6.78 -3.00 25.98
C TYR A 208 5.39 -2.47 25.63
N GLY A 209 5.30 -1.43 24.79
CA GLY A 209 4.02 -0.91 24.34
C GLY A 209 3.23 -1.93 23.51
N GLN A 210 3.89 -2.74 22.69
CA GLN A 210 3.24 -3.85 21.99
C GLN A 210 2.69 -4.91 22.95
N ILE A 211 3.45 -5.29 23.98
CA ILE A 211 3.01 -6.28 25.00
C ILE A 211 1.87 -5.72 25.84
N GLU A 212 1.96 -4.46 26.26
CA GLU A 212 0.88 -3.75 26.97
C GLU A 212 -0.40 -3.72 26.13
N PHE A 213 -0.27 -3.37 24.85
CA PHE A 213 -1.38 -3.38 23.91
C PHE A 213 -1.98 -4.79 23.73
N ALA A 214 -1.15 -5.81 23.59
CA ALA A 214 -1.59 -7.19 23.39
C ALA A 214 -2.32 -7.78 24.61
N ASN A 215 -1.89 -7.42 25.83
CA ASN A 215 -2.43 -7.97 27.08
C ASN A 215 -3.57 -7.16 27.69
N ASN A 216 -3.88 -6.00 27.13
CA ASN A 216 -5.00 -5.21 27.62
C ASN A 216 -6.31 -5.99 27.38
N PRO A 217 -7.12 -6.26 28.41
CA PRO A 217 -8.39 -6.97 28.27
C PRO A 217 -9.42 -6.19 27.43
N THR A 218 -9.28 -4.86 27.38
CA THR A 218 -10.01 -3.99 26.44
C THR A 218 -9.62 -4.29 24.99
N TYR A 219 -8.39 -4.72 24.72
CA TYR A 219 -7.88 -5.03 23.38
C TYR A 219 -7.85 -6.54 23.05
N SER A 220 -8.52 -7.39 23.85
CA SER A 220 -8.31 -8.85 23.89
C SER A 220 -8.29 -9.53 22.49
N TRP A 221 -7.07 -9.65 21.97
CA TRP A 221 -6.52 -10.52 20.92
C TRP A 221 -7.40 -10.81 19.67
N ALA A 222 -7.27 -9.88 18.72
CA ALA A 222 -7.44 -10.03 17.28
C ALA A 222 -8.88 -10.15 16.76
N CYS A 223 -9.59 -9.01 16.78
CA CYS A 223 -10.62 -8.65 15.81
C CYS A 223 -11.64 -9.77 15.46
N LYS A 224 -12.16 -10.47 16.48
CA LYS A 224 -13.34 -11.34 16.29
C LYS A 224 -14.55 -10.46 15.97
N SER A 225 -15.01 -10.54 14.73
CA SER A 225 -16.40 -10.46 14.30
C SER A 225 -17.31 -9.53 15.13
N GLN A 226 -17.54 -8.35 14.58
CA GLN A 226 -18.76 -7.53 14.70
C GLN A 226 -19.05 -6.89 16.08
N SER A 227 -19.02 -5.55 16.08
CA SER A 227 -19.77 -4.64 16.98
C SER A 227 -19.09 -3.87 18.14
N ALA A 228 -17.76 -3.83 18.30
CA ALA A 228 -17.16 -2.96 19.33
C ALA A 228 -16.09 -1.99 18.79
N SER A 229 -16.36 -0.71 19.02
CA SER A 229 -15.64 0.49 18.60
C SER A 229 -14.23 0.60 19.20
N SER A 230 -13.27 1.10 18.40
CA SER A 230 -11.93 1.60 18.78
C SER A 230 -10.77 0.63 19.13
N MET A 231 -10.91 -0.68 18.94
CA MET A 231 -10.01 -1.68 19.57
C MET A 231 -9.08 -2.52 18.66
N CYS A 232 -9.06 -2.30 17.33
CA CYS A 232 -8.02 -2.80 16.39
C CYS A 232 -7.48 -1.57 15.61
N ILE A 233 -6.74 -1.70 14.48
CA ILE A 233 -6.85 -0.68 13.41
C ILE A 233 -8.28 -0.81 12.86
N ASN A 234 -9.28 -0.58 13.70
CA ASN A 234 -10.67 -0.43 13.39
C ASN A 234 -10.78 1.04 13.07
N MET A 235 -10.62 1.34 11.78
CA MET A 235 -11.15 2.57 11.26
C MET A 235 -12.64 2.53 11.55
N ASN A 236 -13.08 3.32 12.52
CA ASN A 236 -14.42 3.87 12.37
C ASN A 236 -14.37 4.57 11.01
N THR A 237 -15.16 4.05 10.06
CA THR A 237 -15.79 4.89 9.02
C THR A 237 -16.08 6.22 9.73
N ILE A 238 -15.57 7.34 9.26
CA ILE A 238 -15.96 7.85 7.97
C ILE A 238 -14.91 8.84 7.44
N GLY A 239 -13.86 8.40 6.75
CA GLY A 239 -12.92 9.33 6.08
C GLY A 239 -13.67 10.15 5.05
N PHE A 240 -13.98 11.41 5.36
CA PHE A 240 -14.95 12.22 4.60
C PHE A 240 -16.36 11.60 4.56
N LEU A 241 -17.25 12.14 5.37
CA LEU A 241 -18.68 11.85 5.24
C LEU A 241 -19.15 12.55 3.98
N ALA A 242 -19.23 11.81 2.88
CA ALA A 242 -20.12 12.14 1.77
C ALA A 242 -21.55 12.02 2.30
N CYS A 243 -22.00 13.11 2.92
CA CYS A 243 -23.31 13.21 3.50
C CYS A 243 -24.35 13.33 2.40
N SER A 244 -25.48 12.63 2.55
CA SER A 244 -26.66 12.92 1.74
C SER A 244 -27.04 14.39 1.89
N SER A 245 -27.61 14.98 0.83
CA SER A 245 -28.16 16.34 0.87
C SER A 245 -29.08 16.50 2.09
N GLY A 246 -28.69 17.32 3.07
CA GLY A 246 -29.44 17.58 4.30
C GLY A 246 -28.79 17.14 5.62
N SER A 247 -27.59 16.56 5.63
CA SER A 247 -26.90 16.27 6.91
C SER A 247 -26.39 17.53 7.60
N SER A 248 -26.56 17.62 8.92
CA SER A 248 -26.12 18.73 9.79
C SER A 248 -24.77 18.48 10.48
N LEU A 249 -24.02 17.43 10.10
CA LEU A 249 -22.74 17.11 10.73
C LEU A 249 -21.64 18.09 10.27
N PRO A 250 -20.92 18.76 11.20
CA PRO A 250 -19.88 19.76 10.86
C PRO A 250 -18.67 19.22 10.08
N THR A 251 -18.51 17.90 10.03
CA THR A 251 -17.38 17.20 9.38
C THR A 251 -17.72 16.65 7.99
N CYS A 252 -18.93 16.89 7.48
CA CYS A 252 -19.33 16.49 6.13
C CYS A 252 -18.50 17.21 5.06
N ASN A 253 -18.05 16.47 4.03
CA ASN A 253 -17.58 17.02 2.76
C ASN A 253 -16.42 18.06 2.78
N LEU A 254 -15.60 18.13 3.85
CA LEU A 254 -14.47 19.07 3.94
C LEU A 254 -13.14 18.41 3.50
N PRO A 255 -12.28 19.08 2.69
CA PRO A 255 -10.89 18.66 2.45
C PRO A 255 -10.14 18.41 3.77
N GLN A 256 -9.45 17.28 3.89
CA GLN A 256 -8.60 17.03 5.07
C GLN A 256 -7.44 18.04 5.08
N ASP A 257 -7.32 18.80 6.17
CA ASP A 257 -6.13 19.60 6.41
C ASP A 257 -4.97 18.68 6.81
N LEU A 258 -4.08 18.41 5.87
CA LEU A 258 -2.88 17.58 6.09
C LEU A 258 -1.79 18.32 6.87
N THR A 259 -1.88 19.65 6.98
CA THR A 259 -0.92 20.48 7.71
C THR A 259 -1.18 20.45 9.22
N ASN A 260 -2.45 20.37 9.61
CA ASN A 260 -2.91 20.26 10.99
C ASN A 260 -3.75 18.97 11.17
N PHE A 261 -3.15 17.81 10.91
CA PHE A 261 -3.85 16.53 11.03
C PHE A 261 -4.51 16.39 12.42
N ASP A 262 -5.84 16.46 12.48
CA ASP A 262 -6.61 16.16 13.69
C ASP A 262 -6.77 14.62 13.78
N PRO A 263 -6.22 13.97 14.82
CA PRO A 263 -6.36 12.53 15.03
C PRO A 263 -7.79 12.10 15.37
N LYS A 264 -8.73 13.05 15.55
CA LYS A 264 -10.15 12.72 15.71
C LYS A 264 -10.65 11.99 14.46
N PRO A 265 -11.49 10.96 14.64
CA PRO A 265 -12.14 10.32 13.52
C PRO A 265 -12.79 11.37 12.62
N PRO A 266 -12.53 11.29 11.31
CA PRO A 266 -12.02 10.12 10.62
C PRO A 266 -10.55 10.18 10.13
N GLY A 267 -9.88 9.03 9.99
CA GLY A 267 -8.55 8.98 9.37
C GLY A 267 -8.29 7.67 8.62
N LEU A 268 -7.43 7.76 7.59
CA LEU A 268 -7.22 6.76 6.55
C LEU A 268 -6.06 5.83 6.89
N ALA A 269 -6.28 4.52 7.03
CA ALA A 269 -5.20 3.57 7.28
C ALA A 269 -4.61 3.05 5.96
N ILE A 270 -3.46 3.63 5.57
CA ILE A 270 -2.73 3.22 4.37
C ILE A 270 -1.26 2.97 4.72
N GLU A 271 -0.76 1.82 4.30
CA GLU A 271 0.67 1.51 4.24
C GLU A 271 1.10 1.46 2.79
N ILE A 272 2.32 1.96 2.53
CA ILE A 272 2.91 1.98 1.19
C ILE A 272 4.26 1.28 1.28
N LYS A 273 4.56 0.45 0.29
CA LYS A 273 5.92 -0.04 0.04
C LYS A 273 6.33 0.35 -1.37
N VAL A 274 7.45 1.04 -1.49
CA VAL A 274 7.99 1.55 -2.75
C VAL A 274 9.27 0.81 -3.09
N ALA A 275 9.43 0.46 -4.36
CA ALA A 275 10.69 0.00 -4.95
C ALA A 275 11.26 1.11 -5.85
N TRP A 276 12.49 1.50 -5.58
CA TRP A 276 13.23 2.57 -6.24
C TRP A 276 14.39 1.99 -7.05
N LYS A 277 14.59 2.45 -8.29
CA LYS A 277 15.88 2.31 -8.99
C LYS A 277 16.61 3.64 -8.99
N ILE A 278 17.95 3.59 -9.02
CA ILE A 278 18.77 4.75 -9.37
C ILE A 278 18.63 5.00 -10.87
N LEU A 279 18.22 6.22 -11.24
CA LEU A 279 18.16 6.67 -12.62
C LEU A 279 19.56 7.08 -13.09
N ASN A 280 19.95 6.62 -14.27
CA ASN A 280 21.23 6.95 -14.88
C ASN A 280 21.04 7.45 -16.32
N GLU A 281 22.14 7.77 -17.00
CA GLU A 281 22.13 8.33 -18.35
C GLU A 281 21.41 7.47 -19.41
N SER A 282 21.19 6.18 -19.15
CA SER A 282 20.44 5.28 -20.05
C SER A 282 18.94 5.25 -19.78
N ASP A 283 18.47 5.88 -18.70
CA ASP A 283 17.07 5.99 -18.36
C ASP A 283 16.48 7.30 -18.91
N ASP A 284 15.18 7.28 -19.24
CA ASP A 284 14.41 8.50 -19.50
C ASP A 284 13.68 8.89 -18.20
N PRO A 285 14.20 9.88 -17.45
CA PRO A 285 13.67 10.21 -16.13
C PRO A 285 12.25 10.79 -16.18
N SER A 286 11.80 11.30 -17.33
CA SER A 286 10.46 11.86 -17.51
C SER A 286 9.34 10.82 -17.33
N LYS A 287 9.69 9.53 -17.42
CA LYS A 287 8.76 8.40 -17.28
C LYS A 287 8.49 7.98 -15.84
N TYR A 288 9.25 8.49 -14.89
CA TYR A 288 9.22 8.00 -13.51
C TYR A 288 8.60 9.03 -12.56
N ILE A 289 7.80 8.54 -11.61
CA ILE A 289 7.65 9.25 -10.34
C ILE A 289 9.05 9.24 -9.70
N ARG A 290 9.67 10.41 -9.59
CA ARG A 290 11.08 10.54 -9.22
C ARG A 290 11.32 11.53 -8.08
N ALA A 291 12.44 11.35 -7.39
CA ALA A 291 12.93 12.24 -6.35
C ALA A 291 14.45 12.17 -6.28
N THR A 292 15.09 13.25 -5.82
CA THR A 292 16.50 13.22 -5.39
C THR A 292 16.53 12.86 -3.91
N LEU A 293 17.17 11.75 -3.57
CA LEU A 293 17.26 11.24 -2.21
C LEU A 293 18.70 10.85 -1.85
N PRO A 294 19.09 10.93 -0.56
CA PRO A 294 20.32 10.32 -0.09
C PRO A 294 20.20 8.79 -0.17
N VAL A 295 21.19 8.13 -0.76
CA VAL A 295 21.23 6.68 -0.96
C VAL A 295 22.53 6.09 -0.41
N LYS A 296 22.44 4.97 0.31
CA LYS A 296 23.63 4.16 0.67
C LYS A 296 24.07 3.35 -0.55
N ARG A 297 25.13 3.82 -1.22
CA ARG A 297 25.83 3.12 -2.29
C ARG A 297 26.82 2.13 -1.69
N TYR A 298 26.48 0.84 -1.76
CA TYR A 298 27.28 -0.24 -1.19
C TYR A 298 28.48 -0.57 -2.08
N HIS A 299 29.69 -0.59 -1.50
CA HIS A 299 30.93 -0.82 -2.26
C HIS A 299 31.03 -2.25 -2.81
N GLN A 300 30.45 -3.23 -2.11
CA GLN A 300 30.57 -4.66 -2.40
C GLN A 300 29.19 -5.32 -2.55
N ILE A 301 28.22 -4.60 -3.14
CA ILE A 301 26.86 -5.14 -3.34
C ILE A 301 26.84 -6.43 -4.15
N GLN A 302 27.80 -6.59 -5.06
CA GLN A 302 27.93 -7.75 -5.93
C GLN A 302 28.33 -9.02 -5.17
N SER A 303 28.88 -8.93 -3.95
CA SER A 303 29.10 -10.10 -3.08
C SER A 303 27.97 -10.28 -2.05
N GLY A 304 26.90 -9.49 -2.15
CA GLY A 304 25.82 -9.42 -1.16
C GLY A 304 26.22 -8.75 0.15
N GLU A 305 27.34 -8.00 0.16
CA GLU A 305 27.84 -7.31 1.36
C GLU A 305 27.30 -5.88 1.44
N THR A 306 26.61 -5.59 2.55
CA THR A 306 26.00 -4.28 2.81
C THR A 306 26.64 -3.53 3.99
N GLY A 307 27.78 -4.03 4.50
CA GLY A 307 28.47 -3.45 5.66
C GLY A 307 29.31 -2.19 5.35
N SER A 308 29.73 -1.99 4.10
CA SER A 308 30.51 -0.83 3.67
C SER A 308 29.79 -0.06 2.57
N PHE A 309 29.58 1.24 2.78
CA PHE A 309 28.85 2.11 1.86
C PHE A 309 29.34 3.55 1.90
N LYS A 310 28.95 4.31 0.87
CA LYS A 310 28.99 5.78 0.85
C LYS A 310 27.57 6.31 0.72
N VAL A 311 27.26 7.43 1.38
CA VAL A 311 25.98 8.13 1.20
C VAL A 311 26.17 9.17 0.10
N GLU A 312 25.31 9.13 -0.92
CA GLU A 312 25.32 10.06 -2.04
C GLU A 312 23.89 10.46 -2.39
N GLU A 313 23.67 11.71 -2.79
CA GLU A 313 22.42 12.13 -3.41
C GLU A 313 22.29 11.47 -4.77
N GLN A 314 21.15 10.81 -5.02
CA GLN A 314 20.86 10.15 -6.29
C GLN A 314 19.46 10.51 -6.74
N GLU A 315 19.29 10.66 -8.05
CA GLU A 315 17.97 10.69 -8.65
C GLU A 315 17.44 9.26 -8.73
N VAL A 316 16.28 9.02 -8.12
CA VAL A 316 15.64 7.70 -8.06
C VAL A 316 14.26 7.74 -8.66
N GLY A 317 13.86 6.65 -9.33
CA GLY A 317 12.55 6.47 -9.95
C GLY A 317 11.81 5.28 -9.38
N VAL A 318 10.50 5.44 -9.14
CA VAL A 318 9.63 4.36 -8.67
C VAL A 318 9.47 3.30 -9.76
N VAL A 319 9.85 2.07 -9.46
CA VAL A 319 9.69 0.90 -10.36
C VAL A 319 8.64 -0.09 -9.86
N GLY A 320 8.28 -0.06 -8.59
CA GLY A 320 7.20 -0.87 -8.01
C GLY A 320 6.55 -0.20 -6.82
N PHE A 321 5.27 -0.47 -6.58
CA PHE A 321 4.50 0.25 -5.57
C PHE A 321 3.37 -0.60 -5.00
N HIS A 322 3.42 -0.92 -3.71
CA HIS A 322 2.31 -1.55 -2.99
C HIS A 322 1.50 -0.48 -2.25
N ILE A 323 0.18 -0.65 -2.27
CA ILE A 323 -0.77 0.06 -1.42
C ILE A 323 -1.52 -0.99 -0.60
N MET A 324 -1.42 -0.90 0.71
CA MET A 324 -2.24 -1.67 1.62
C MET A 324 -3.17 -0.68 2.28
N GLN A 325 -4.47 -0.91 2.14
CA GLN A 325 -5.48 0.05 2.59
C GLN A 325 -6.60 -0.67 3.32
N LYS A 326 -6.91 -0.16 4.51
CA LYS A 326 -8.17 -0.49 5.18
C LYS A 326 -9.15 0.64 4.91
N THR A 327 -10.39 0.28 4.65
CA THR A 327 -11.49 1.24 4.51
C THR A 327 -12.50 0.93 5.58
N GLY A 328 -13.35 1.89 5.95
CA GLY A 328 -14.32 1.58 6.98
C GLY A 328 -15.43 0.63 6.51
N THR A 329 -15.58 0.44 5.20
CA THR A 329 -16.59 -0.41 4.57
C THR A 329 -16.06 -1.79 4.16
N SER A 330 -14.75 -1.98 4.10
CA SER A 330 -14.10 -3.30 4.01
C SER A 330 -13.56 -3.73 5.37
N SER A 331 -14.03 -4.86 5.90
CA SER A 331 -13.55 -5.37 7.19
C SER A 331 -12.11 -5.90 7.14
N ASN A 332 -11.61 -6.23 5.94
CA ASN A 332 -10.25 -6.71 5.71
C ASN A 332 -9.44 -5.70 4.88
N TRP A 333 -8.12 -5.80 4.97
CA TRP A 333 -7.20 -5.00 4.15
C TRP A 333 -7.32 -5.35 2.67
N ILE A 334 -7.21 -4.32 1.85
CA ILE A 334 -7.16 -4.39 0.39
C ILE A 334 -5.71 -4.14 -0.02
N TYR A 335 -5.16 -5.00 -0.87
CA TYR A 335 -3.76 -4.94 -1.28
C TYR A 335 -3.70 -4.69 -2.77
N ALA A 336 -3.22 -3.53 -3.19
CA ALA A 336 -2.98 -3.23 -4.58
C ALA A 336 -1.47 -3.20 -4.86
N THR A 337 -1.07 -3.64 -6.05
CA THR A 337 0.32 -3.56 -6.46
C THR A 337 0.47 -3.06 -7.89
N PHE A 338 1.33 -2.05 -8.06
CA PHE A 338 1.61 -1.36 -9.31
C PHE A 338 3.07 -1.55 -9.72
N SER A 339 3.30 -1.55 -11.02
CA SER A 339 4.65 -1.64 -11.59
C SER A 339 4.83 -0.60 -12.68
N HIS A 340 6.06 -0.13 -12.85
CA HIS A 340 6.44 0.63 -14.03
C HIS A 340 6.35 -0.25 -15.28
N GLN A 341 5.79 0.27 -16.37
CA GLN A 341 5.46 -0.52 -17.56
C GLN A 341 6.70 -1.14 -18.23
N ASP A 342 7.84 -0.46 -18.14
CA ASP A 342 9.10 -0.88 -18.76
C ASP A 342 9.90 -1.88 -17.91
N ASN A 343 9.40 -2.37 -16.76
CA ASN A 343 10.16 -3.32 -15.94
C ASN A 343 10.54 -4.60 -16.68
N VAL A 344 9.59 -5.22 -17.40
CA VAL A 344 9.76 -6.55 -18.04
C VAL A 344 9.43 -6.53 -19.54
N TRP A 345 8.39 -5.80 -19.94
CA TRP A 345 7.81 -5.88 -21.29
C TRP A 345 7.94 -4.60 -22.11
N GLY A 346 8.78 -3.65 -21.65
CA GLY A 346 9.09 -2.41 -22.39
C GLY A 346 9.96 -2.64 -23.63
N ASN A 347 10.22 -1.59 -24.41
CA ASN A 347 11.16 -1.67 -25.54
C ASN A 347 12.57 -2.05 -25.06
N SER A 348 13.02 -1.38 -23.99
CA SER A 348 14.27 -1.63 -23.28
C SER A 348 13.94 -1.96 -21.82
N PRO A 349 13.67 -3.24 -21.48
CA PRO A 349 13.22 -3.56 -20.14
C PRO A 349 14.26 -3.30 -19.07
N THR A 350 13.84 -2.76 -17.93
CA THR A 350 14.73 -2.43 -16.80
C THR A 350 15.33 -3.67 -16.16
N PHE A 351 14.57 -4.78 -16.11
CA PHE A 351 14.93 -5.99 -15.37
C PHE A 351 14.88 -7.26 -16.22
N PHE A 352 14.83 -7.15 -17.54
CA PHE A 352 14.79 -8.32 -18.43
C PHE A 352 15.63 -8.11 -19.70
N ASP A 353 16.59 -8.99 -19.92
CA ASP A 353 17.39 -9.04 -21.13
C ASP A 353 16.79 -10.02 -22.14
N LYS A 354 16.19 -9.46 -23.20
CA LYS A 354 15.60 -10.21 -24.32
C LYS A 354 16.64 -11.05 -25.08
N GLN A 355 17.93 -10.76 -24.93
CA GLN A 355 19.01 -11.47 -25.62
C GLN A 355 19.54 -12.68 -24.82
N CYS A 356 19.04 -12.91 -23.60
CA CYS A 356 19.42 -14.07 -22.79
C CYS A 356 18.25 -15.04 -22.53
N PRO A 357 17.79 -15.81 -23.53
CA PRO A 357 16.66 -16.72 -23.36
C PRO A 357 16.95 -17.90 -22.41
N THR A 358 18.23 -18.19 -22.12
CA THR A 358 18.65 -19.28 -21.22
C THR A 358 18.96 -18.81 -19.80
N CYS A 359 18.87 -17.50 -19.51
CA CYS A 359 19.15 -17.00 -18.19
C CYS A 359 18.07 -17.45 -17.19
N ALA A 360 18.50 -17.79 -15.97
CA ALA A 360 17.58 -18.17 -14.90
C ALA A 360 16.69 -16.99 -14.50
N ILE A 361 15.39 -17.17 -14.66
CA ILE A 361 14.38 -16.17 -14.31
C ILE A 361 14.09 -16.18 -12.80
N ASN A 362 13.83 -15.00 -12.23
CA ASN A 362 13.41 -14.79 -10.84
C ASN A 362 14.32 -15.48 -9.80
N HIS A 363 15.59 -15.68 -10.12
CA HIS A 363 16.52 -16.44 -9.28
C HIS A 363 17.40 -15.51 -8.43
N PRO A 364 17.46 -15.69 -7.09
CA PRO A 364 18.28 -14.86 -6.22
C PRO A 364 19.78 -15.14 -6.42
N VAL A 365 20.54 -14.12 -6.79
CA VAL A 365 21.98 -14.22 -7.08
C VAL A 365 22.83 -13.25 -6.25
N GLY A 366 22.26 -12.69 -5.18
CA GLY A 366 22.95 -11.81 -4.23
C GLY A 366 23.55 -10.55 -4.84
N GLY A 367 22.93 -10.02 -5.90
CA GLY A 367 23.41 -8.82 -6.58
C GLY A 367 24.66 -9.02 -7.45
N THR A 368 25.20 -10.25 -7.56
CA THR A 368 26.42 -10.57 -8.35
C THR A 368 26.31 -10.26 -9.83
N LYS A 369 25.09 -10.30 -10.38
CA LYS A 369 24.77 -10.07 -11.80
C LYS A 369 23.35 -9.53 -11.94
N PRO A 370 22.98 -8.97 -13.10
CA PRO A 370 21.63 -8.52 -13.35
C PRO A 370 20.61 -9.65 -13.16
N THR A 371 19.51 -9.33 -12.51
CA THR A 371 18.43 -10.29 -12.29
C THR A 371 17.55 -10.36 -13.54
N GLN A 372 17.20 -11.56 -13.99
CA GLN A 372 16.21 -11.72 -15.06
C GLN A 372 14.82 -11.85 -14.47
N VAL A 373 14.08 -10.76 -14.49
CA VAL A 373 12.74 -10.69 -13.91
C VAL A 373 11.69 -11.00 -14.96
N VAL A 374 10.79 -11.91 -14.63
CA VAL A 374 9.54 -12.11 -15.37
C VAL A 374 8.38 -12.14 -14.40
N ARG A 375 7.17 -11.87 -14.91
CA ARG A 375 5.94 -12.09 -14.15
C ARG A 375 5.40 -13.47 -14.47
N LEU A 376 5.27 -14.33 -13.45
CA LEU A 376 4.68 -15.67 -13.62
C LEU A 376 3.15 -15.60 -13.61
N GLU A 377 2.57 -14.80 -12.71
CA GLU A 377 1.13 -14.54 -12.71
C GLU A 377 0.75 -13.56 -13.82
N GLN A 378 -0.24 -13.92 -14.64
CA GLN A 378 -0.78 -12.99 -15.64
C GLN A 378 -1.67 -11.95 -14.96
N ILE A 379 -1.67 -10.73 -15.53
CA ILE A 379 -2.64 -9.72 -15.12
C ILE A 379 -4.00 -10.11 -15.69
N SER A 380 -5.04 -10.11 -14.85
CA SER A 380 -6.40 -10.46 -15.24
C SER A 380 -6.85 -9.64 -16.46
N PRO A 381 -7.49 -10.25 -17.48
CA PRO A 381 -7.98 -9.51 -18.65
C PRO A 381 -8.91 -8.35 -18.30
N VAL A 382 -9.67 -8.47 -17.19
CA VAL A 382 -10.52 -7.40 -16.65
C VAL A 382 -9.66 -6.21 -16.19
N VAL A 383 -8.63 -6.48 -15.39
CA VAL A 383 -7.66 -5.47 -14.92
C VAL A 383 -6.95 -4.82 -16.12
N GLU A 384 -6.63 -5.57 -17.17
CA GLU A 384 -6.00 -5.00 -18.36
C GLU A 384 -6.92 -4.09 -19.17
N LYS A 385 -8.24 -4.36 -19.20
CA LYS A 385 -9.21 -3.39 -19.77
C LYS A 385 -9.17 -2.08 -18.97
N VAL A 386 -9.13 -2.15 -17.63
CA VAL A 386 -9.05 -0.99 -16.74
C VAL A 386 -7.74 -0.22 -16.93
N ASN A 387 -6.59 -0.90 -16.92
CA ASN A 387 -5.27 -0.29 -17.17
C ASN A 387 -5.23 0.45 -18.50
N ARG A 388 -5.74 -0.15 -19.59
CA ARG A 388 -5.78 0.50 -20.91
C ARG A 388 -6.66 1.74 -20.92
N HIS A 389 -7.79 1.73 -20.22
CA HIS A 389 -8.67 2.90 -20.12
C HIS A 389 -7.98 4.05 -19.39
N ILE A 390 -7.40 3.78 -18.22
CA ILE A 390 -6.82 4.79 -17.34
C ILE A 390 -5.53 5.36 -17.91
N SER A 391 -4.68 4.53 -18.52
CA SER A 391 -3.46 4.99 -19.21
C SER A 391 -3.80 5.99 -20.32
N LYS A 392 -4.91 5.81 -21.06
CA LYS A 392 -5.36 6.79 -22.05
C LYS A 392 -5.74 8.13 -21.43
N LEU A 393 -6.44 8.12 -20.29
CA LEU A 393 -6.82 9.36 -19.57
C LEU A 393 -5.57 10.10 -19.07
N PHE A 394 -4.63 9.40 -18.44
CA PHE A 394 -3.38 10.03 -17.98
C PHE A 394 -2.51 10.55 -19.11
N LYS A 395 -2.51 9.88 -20.27
CA LYS A 395 -1.82 10.37 -21.45
C LYS A 395 -2.40 11.70 -21.96
N GLN A 396 -3.73 11.85 -21.96
CA GLN A 396 -4.39 13.11 -22.33
C GLN A 396 -4.03 14.24 -21.37
N GLU A 397 -3.81 13.92 -20.09
CA GLU A 397 -3.42 14.88 -19.08
C GLU A 397 -1.90 15.13 -19.02
N ASN A 398 -1.10 14.46 -19.84
CA ASN A 398 0.36 14.43 -19.72
C ASN A 398 0.83 14.13 -18.29
N ALA A 399 0.17 13.17 -17.62
CA ALA A 399 0.52 12.75 -16.28
C ALA A 399 1.58 11.64 -16.32
N VAL A 400 2.53 11.64 -15.39
CA VAL A 400 3.58 10.61 -15.29
C VAL A 400 2.98 9.23 -14.98
N LEU A 401 1.80 9.19 -14.37
CA LEU A 401 1.07 7.96 -14.04
C LEU A 401 0.72 7.10 -15.28
N GLN A 402 0.78 7.67 -16.50
CA GLN A 402 0.59 6.91 -17.73
C GLN A 402 1.60 5.77 -17.94
N TYR A 403 2.76 5.84 -17.28
CA TYR A 403 3.86 4.86 -17.38
C TYR A 403 3.77 3.73 -16.35
N TYR A 404 2.69 3.67 -15.57
CA TYR A 404 2.45 2.66 -14.55
C TYR A 404 1.25 1.79 -14.92
N LYS A 405 1.20 0.58 -14.35
CA LYS A 405 0.06 -0.33 -14.49
C LYS A 405 -0.25 -1.02 -13.17
N LEU A 406 -1.53 -1.26 -12.91
CA LEU A 406 -1.97 -2.14 -11.84
C LEU A 406 -1.67 -3.59 -12.23
N ILE A 407 -0.93 -4.31 -11.40
CA ILE A 407 -0.71 -5.75 -11.59
C ILE A 407 -1.93 -6.53 -11.11
N GLY A 408 -2.55 -6.06 -10.04
CA GLY A 408 -3.79 -6.61 -9.51
C GLY A 408 -4.08 -6.10 -8.11
N THR A 409 -5.23 -6.51 -7.60
CA THR A 409 -5.71 -6.18 -6.26
C THR A 409 -6.13 -7.44 -5.56
N GLN A 410 -5.61 -7.69 -4.36
CA GLN A 410 -6.01 -8.80 -3.51
C GLN A 410 -6.96 -8.32 -2.43
N TYR A 411 -8.08 -9.02 -2.30
CA TYR A 411 -9.17 -8.71 -1.38
C TYR A 411 -9.82 -9.99 -0.84
N SER A 412 -10.66 -9.85 0.20
CA SER A 412 -11.41 -10.96 0.78
C SER A 412 -12.68 -11.25 -0.02
N THR A 413 -12.87 -12.50 -0.47
CA THR A 413 -14.17 -12.99 -0.97
C THR A 413 -15.04 -13.54 0.16
N ASN A 414 -14.47 -13.64 1.37
CA ASN A 414 -15.18 -14.11 2.54
C ASN A 414 -14.76 -13.38 3.82
N ASN A 415 -15.38 -12.24 4.11
CA ASN A 415 -15.05 -11.44 5.29
C ASN A 415 -15.25 -12.14 6.65
N SER A 416 -16.01 -13.24 6.71
CA SER A 416 -16.24 -14.01 7.95
C SER A 416 -15.41 -15.29 8.03
N SER A 417 -14.62 -15.61 6.99
CA SER A 417 -13.77 -16.81 6.97
C SER A 417 -12.69 -16.65 8.01
N LYS A 418 -12.62 -17.63 8.90
CA LYS A 418 -11.58 -17.66 9.93
C LYS A 418 -10.25 -18.10 9.29
N PRO A 419 -9.11 -17.68 9.87
CA PRO A 419 -7.82 -18.21 9.47
C PRO A 419 -7.76 -19.72 9.61
N MET A 420 -7.03 -20.39 8.72
CA MET A 420 -6.76 -21.83 8.80
C MET A 420 -8.03 -22.68 8.82
N THR A 421 -9.04 -22.31 8.05
CA THR A 421 -10.23 -23.14 7.81
C THR A 421 -10.35 -23.59 6.36
N ASP A 422 -10.90 -24.78 6.14
CA ASP A 422 -11.23 -25.31 4.83
C ASP A 422 -12.45 -24.60 4.19
N ILE A 423 -12.86 -25.09 3.00
CA ILE A 423 -14.02 -24.56 2.25
C ILE A 423 -15.35 -24.68 3.02
N ASN A 424 -15.43 -25.56 4.01
CA ASN A 424 -16.61 -25.78 4.86
C ASN A 424 -16.53 -24.98 6.17
N GLY A 425 -15.48 -24.17 6.36
CA GLY A 425 -15.25 -23.40 7.56
C GLY A 425 -14.72 -24.21 8.75
N GLN A 426 -14.27 -25.45 8.53
CA GLN A 426 -13.68 -26.28 9.58
C GLN A 426 -12.18 -26.02 9.72
N PRO A 427 -11.62 -25.99 10.94
CA PRO A 427 -10.17 -25.88 11.14
C PRO A 427 -9.41 -26.97 10.37
N SER A 428 -8.39 -26.57 9.62
CA SER A 428 -7.61 -27.47 8.76
C SER A 428 -6.16 -27.02 8.65
N ASP A 429 -5.23 -27.96 8.73
CA ASP A 429 -3.77 -27.71 8.61
C ASP A 429 -3.19 -28.23 7.28
N THR A 430 -4.05 -28.53 6.32
CA THR A 430 -3.64 -29.01 5.00
C THR A 430 -2.80 -27.96 4.25
N ILE A 431 -1.99 -28.43 3.29
CA ILE A 431 -1.22 -27.54 2.40
C ILE A 431 -2.16 -26.60 1.64
N GLU A 432 -3.29 -27.13 1.16
CA GLU A 432 -4.30 -26.34 0.46
C GLU A 432 -4.80 -25.18 1.34
N THR A 433 -5.24 -25.46 2.56
CA THR A 433 -5.70 -24.42 3.51
C THR A 433 -4.60 -23.40 3.82
N LYS A 434 -3.34 -23.84 3.97
CA LYS A 434 -2.19 -22.94 4.17
C LYS A 434 -1.91 -22.03 2.98
N LEU A 435 -2.23 -22.46 1.76
CA LEU A 435 -2.05 -21.66 0.55
C LEU A 435 -3.25 -20.75 0.29
N THR A 436 -4.47 -21.20 0.56
CA THR A 436 -5.69 -20.52 0.13
C THR A 436 -6.38 -19.70 1.23
N ASN A 437 -6.10 -19.96 2.51
CA ASN A 437 -6.81 -19.30 3.62
C ASN A 437 -5.98 -19.20 4.93
N TYR A 438 -4.66 -19.10 4.84
CA TYR A 438 -3.80 -18.90 6.02
C TYR A 438 -4.14 -17.62 6.79
N SER A 439 -4.51 -16.56 6.06
CA SER A 439 -4.96 -15.28 6.60
C SER A 439 -6.37 -15.29 7.19
N GLY A 440 -7.25 -16.19 6.76
CA GLY A 440 -8.70 -15.93 6.79
C GLY A 440 -9.11 -15.03 5.62
N GLY A 441 -10.39 -14.69 5.52
CA GLY A 441 -10.89 -13.81 4.47
C GLY A 441 -11.13 -14.46 3.10
N LEU A 442 -10.64 -15.68 2.84
CA LEU A 442 -10.51 -16.29 1.50
C LEU A 442 -9.95 -15.27 0.47
N PRO A 443 -8.63 -14.99 0.50
CA PRO A 443 -7.97 -14.06 -0.42
C PRO A 443 -8.24 -14.37 -1.89
N HIS A 444 -8.56 -13.33 -2.66
CA HIS A 444 -8.71 -13.39 -4.10
C HIS A 444 -7.96 -12.23 -4.78
N PRO A 445 -7.17 -12.50 -5.84
CA PRO A 445 -6.71 -13.83 -6.22
C PRO A 445 -5.85 -14.45 -5.11
N VAL A 446 -5.72 -15.78 -5.07
CA VAL A 446 -4.91 -16.45 -4.03
C VAL A 446 -3.47 -15.98 -4.08
N TYR A 447 -2.92 -15.84 -5.29
CA TYR A 447 -1.58 -15.32 -5.55
C TYR A 447 -1.66 -13.96 -6.23
N LEU A 448 -0.87 -13.01 -5.71
CA LEU A 448 -0.66 -11.70 -6.29
C LEU A 448 0.76 -11.30 -5.95
N THR A 449 1.61 -11.24 -6.97
CA THR A 449 3.04 -10.98 -6.79
C THR A 449 3.48 -9.81 -7.67
N ASN A 450 4.15 -8.85 -7.06
CA ASN A 450 4.82 -7.80 -7.83
C ASN A 450 6.18 -8.28 -8.33
N GLU A 451 6.42 -8.14 -9.63
CA GLU A 451 7.63 -8.67 -10.24
C GLU A 451 8.95 -8.07 -9.69
N VAL A 452 8.93 -6.85 -9.13
CA VAL A 452 10.12 -6.16 -8.60
C VAL A 452 10.15 -6.01 -7.08
N ILE A 453 9.02 -6.12 -6.38
CA ILE A 453 8.99 -6.08 -4.90
C ILE A 453 9.13 -7.49 -4.30
N GLU A 454 8.68 -8.51 -5.03
CA GLU A 454 8.57 -9.89 -4.57
C GLU A 454 9.14 -10.88 -5.60
N THR A 455 10.13 -10.43 -6.38
CA THR A 455 10.77 -11.17 -7.48
C THR A 455 11.06 -12.62 -7.12
N PHE A 456 11.72 -12.83 -5.99
CA PHE A 456 12.21 -14.15 -5.58
C PHE A 456 11.13 -15.02 -4.93
N LEU A 457 9.92 -14.51 -4.70
CA LEU A 457 8.79 -15.28 -4.19
C LEU A 457 7.95 -15.93 -5.30
N GLN A 458 8.24 -15.65 -6.56
CA GLN A 458 7.64 -16.29 -7.74
C GLN A 458 8.25 -17.68 -7.99
N LEU A 459 7.98 -18.63 -7.09
CA LEU A 459 8.65 -19.94 -7.09
C LEU A 459 8.10 -20.92 -8.15
N GLY A 460 6.89 -20.69 -8.67
CA GLY A 460 6.26 -21.59 -9.63
C GLY A 460 5.96 -22.97 -9.04
N ASN A 461 6.10 -24.04 -9.83
CA ASN A 461 5.83 -25.40 -9.38
C ASN A 461 6.96 -25.91 -8.48
N GLN A 462 6.61 -26.25 -7.23
CA GLN A 462 7.54 -26.73 -6.21
C GLN A 462 7.16 -28.15 -5.75
N PRO A 463 8.11 -29.09 -5.63
CA PRO A 463 7.85 -30.41 -5.09
C PRO A 463 7.56 -30.35 -3.58
N LEU A 464 6.58 -31.10 -3.12
CA LEU A 464 6.20 -31.13 -1.71
C LEU A 464 5.78 -32.52 -1.24
N GLY A 465 6.13 -32.86 0.00
CA GLY A 465 5.82 -34.15 0.62
C GLY A 465 6.73 -35.28 0.14
N LYS A 466 6.51 -36.48 0.69
CA LYS A 466 7.35 -37.67 0.39
C LYS A 466 7.21 -38.18 -1.06
N GLN A 467 6.13 -37.81 -1.73
CA GLN A 467 5.83 -38.20 -3.12
C GLN A 467 6.24 -37.11 -4.13
N GLU A 468 6.85 -36.01 -3.67
CA GLU A 468 7.29 -34.88 -4.50
C GLU A 468 6.22 -34.33 -5.45
N ALA A 469 4.95 -34.37 -5.04
CA ALA A 469 3.85 -33.78 -5.81
C ALA A 469 4.11 -32.29 -6.02
N LEU A 470 3.89 -31.81 -7.25
CA LEU A 470 4.11 -30.42 -7.61
C LEU A 470 2.94 -29.54 -7.19
N TYR A 471 3.26 -28.46 -6.47
CA TYR A 471 2.30 -27.41 -6.11
C TYR A 471 2.80 -26.06 -6.63
N TYR A 472 1.91 -25.30 -7.25
CA TYR A 472 2.22 -23.93 -7.63
C TYR A 472 2.31 -23.05 -6.38
N LYS A 473 3.43 -22.35 -6.22
CA LYS A 473 3.72 -21.48 -5.08
C LYS A 473 4.20 -20.11 -5.55
N SER A 474 3.51 -19.08 -5.07
CA SER A 474 3.85 -17.68 -5.32
C SER A 474 3.51 -16.82 -4.09
N SER A 475 3.75 -15.51 -4.16
CA SER A 475 3.39 -14.60 -3.08
C SER A 475 1.89 -14.36 -3.00
N SER A 476 1.42 -14.11 -1.78
CA SER A 476 0.04 -13.74 -1.48
C SER A 476 0.12 -12.68 -0.39
N CYS A 477 -0.25 -11.44 -0.72
CA CYS A 477 -0.06 -10.29 0.17
C CYS A 477 -0.72 -10.55 1.54
N MET A 478 -1.99 -10.93 1.55
CA MET A 478 -2.77 -11.27 2.74
C MET A 478 -2.15 -12.39 3.55
N ASN A 479 -1.79 -13.53 2.93
CA ASN A 479 -1.21 -14.65 3.66
C ASN A 479 0.19 -14.33 4.20
N CYS A 480 1.03 -13.62 3.44
CA CYS A 480 2.36 -13.18 3.89
C CYS A 480 2.24 -12.20 5.05
N HIS A 481 1.36 -11.21 4.92
CA HIS A 481 1.11 -10.20 5.95
C HIS A 481 0.48 -10.78 7.22
N ALA A 482 -0.35 -11.82 7.09
CA ALA A 482 -0.89 -12.57 8.24
C ALA A 482 0.20 -13.28 9.06
N ALA A 483 1.39 -13.54 8.50
CA ALA A 483 2.53 -14.06 9.27
C ALA A 483 3.20 -12.99 10.15
N GLY A 484 2.87 -11.71 9.92
CA GLY A 484 3.26 -10.60 10.78
C GLY A 484 2.65 -10.69 12.18
N GLY A 485 3.34 -10.11 13.16
CA GLY A 485 2.91 -10.16 14.55
C GLY A 485 3.63 -9.13 15.40
N ILE A 486 2.94 -8.60 16.39
CA ILE A 486 3.50 -7.76 17.46
C ILE A 486 4.03 -8.63 18.60
N ALA A 487 4.85 -8.05 19.48
CA ALA A 487 5.26 -8.68 20.71
C ALA A 487 4.05 -8.81 21.64
N THR A 488 3.82 -10.00 22.17
CA THR A 488 2.66 -10.30 23.03
C THR A 488 3.05 -10.68 24.45
N ASP A 489 4.27 -11.17 24.63
CA ASP A 489 4.79 -11.60 25.93
C ASP A 489 6.32 -11.55 25.94
N CYS A 490 6.93 -11.82 27.09
CA CYS A 490 8.36 -11.96 27.28
C CYS A 490 8.68 -13.37 27.77
N ASP A 491 9.63 -14.03 27.10
CA ASP A 491 10.18 -15.29 27.59
C ASP A 491 11.01 -15.02 28.85
N LYS A 492 10.50 -15.49 30.00
CA LYS A 492 11.12 -15.29 31.32
C LYS A 492 12.49 -15.95 31.46
N SER A 493 12.83 -16.93 30.63
CA SER A 493 14.09 -17.66 30.66
C SER A 493 15.17 -16.99 29.82
N THR A 494 14.80 -16.44 28.67
CA THR A 494 15.75 -15.81 27.74
C THR A 494 15.75 -14.28 27.79
N GLY A 495 14.74 -13.67 28.41
CA GLY A 495 14.53 -12.22 28.40
C GLY A 495 14.12 -11.67 27.03
N LYS A 496 13.76 -12.54 26.08
CA LYS A 496 13.42 -12.14 24.71
C LYS A 496 11.91 -11.96 24.52
N PRO A 497 11.48 -11.01 23.68
CA PRO A 497 10.07 -10.87 23.33
C PRO A 497 9.56 -12.07 22.52
N ILE A 498 8.33 -12.48 22.82
CA ILE A 498 7.55 -13.48 22.09
C ILE A 498 6.63 -12.74 21.13
N PHE A 499 6.77 -13.03 19.83
CA PHE A 499 5.91 -12.47 18.79
C PHE A 499 4.92 -13.51 18.30
N THR A 500 3.64 -13.15 18.28
CA THR A 500 2.57 -14.06 17.88
C THR A 500 2.07 -13.71 16.47
N PRO A 501 2.07 -14.64 15.50
CA PRO A 501 1.53 -14.37 14.15
C PRO A 501 0.06 -13.93 14.17
N ARG A 502 -0.39 -13.24 13.11
CA ARG A 502 -1.75 -12.70 12.93
C ARG A 502 -2.18 -11.63 13.94
N THR A 503 -1.30 -11.22 14.85
CA THR A 503 -1.64 -10.18 15.85
C THR A 503 -1.39 -8.76 15.36
N ALA A 504 -0.75 -8.60 14.21
CA ALA A 504 -0.40 -7.30 13.65
C ALA A 504 -1.50 -6.68 12.77
N ASP A 505 -2.72 -7.21 12.77
CA ASP A 505 -3.82 -6.78 11.88
C ASP A 505 -3.33 -6.65 10.42
N PHE A 506 -2.62 -7.67 9.95
CA PHE A 506 -1.98 -7.70 8.63
C PHE A 506 -0.94 -6.61 8.30
N SER A 507 -0.50 -5.84 9.28
CA SER A 507 0.62 -4.92 9.08
C SER A 507 1.95 -5.67 9.19
N PHE A 508 2.73 -5.69 8.12
CA PHE A 508 4.05 -6.35 8.13
C PHE A 508 5.14 -5.43 8.69
N ILE A 509 4.87 -4.13 8.89
CA ILE A 509 5.87 -3.17 9.38
C ILE A 509 6.40 -3.56 10.77
N TYR A 510 5.55 -4.13 11.63
CA TYR A 510 5.95 -4.62 12.96
C TYR A 510 6.84 -5.86 12.88
N HIS A 511 6.62 -6.71 11.87
CA HIS A 511 7.49 -7.84 11.62
C HIS A 511 8.89 -7.37 11.19
N ASP A 512 8.96 -6.38 10.31
CA ASP A 512 10.23 -5.81 9.88
C ASP A 512 10.96 -5.08 11.02
N ALA A 513 10.21 -4.37 11.87
CA ALA A 513 10.73 -3.65 13.03
C ALA A 513 11.41 -4.59 14.06
N LYS A 514 11.10 -5.91 14.04
CA LYS A 514 11.75 -6.90 14.91
C LYS A 514 13.27 -6.82 14.88
N ALA A 515 13.86 -6.55 13.71
CA ALA A 515 15.31 -6.46 13.57
C ALA A 515 15.89 -5.29 14.36
N GLN A 516 15.17 -4.16 14.41
CA GLN A 516 15.55 -2.97 15.16
C GLN A 516 15.34 -3.18 16.68
N PHE A 517 14.34 -3.97 17.06
CA PHE A 517 14.10 -4.34 18.46
C PHE A 517 15.04 -5.41 19.03
N LYS A 518 15.91 -6.04 18.23
CA LYS A 518 16.79 -7.12 18.73
C LYS A 518 17.72 -6.68 19.85
N GLU A 519 17.99 -5.39 19.97
CA GLU A 519 18.76 -4.79 21.06
C GLU A 519 17.90 -4.56 22.32
N GLN A 520 16.58 -4.59 22.20
CA GLN A 520 15.62 -4.44 23.30
C GLN A 520 15.33 -5.82 23.91
N ASN A 521 16.05 -6.16 24.97
CA ASN A 521 15.61 -7.24 25.85
C ASN A 521 14.34 -6.78 26.60
N CYS A 522 13.46 -7.73 26.91
CA CYS A 522 12.52 -7.55 28.01
C CYS A 522 13.35 -7.51 29.31
N ILE A 523 13.81 -6.34 29.73
CA ILE A 523 14.43 -6.14 31.02
C ILE A 523 13.44 -6.67 32.07
N LYS A 524 13.87 -7.72 32.78
CA LYS A 524 13.22 -8.19 34.01
C LYS A 524 13.54 -7.18 35.09
N GLU A 525 12.53 -6.71 35.80
CA GLU A 525 12.72 -6.06 37.10
C GLU A 525 13.60 -6.96 37.97
N GLU A 526 14.63 -6.38 38.57
CA GLU A 526 15.40 -7.02 39.64
C GLU A 526 14.47 -7.33 40.83
N PRO A 527 14.73 -8.43 41.56
CA PRO A 527 13.81 -9.02 42.53
C PRO A 527 13.36 -8.11 43.68
#